data_AF-A0A1G0IHL2-F1
#
_entry.id   AF-A0A1G0IHL2-F1
#
_cell.length_a   1.000
_cell.length_b   1.000
_cell.length_c   1.000
_cell.angle_alpha   90.00
_cell.angle_beta   90.00
_cell.angle_gamma   90.00
#
_symmetry.space_group_name_H-M   'P 1'
#
loop_
_entity.id
_entity.type
_entity.pdbx_description
1 polymer ?
#
loop_
_entity_poly.entity_id
_entity_poly.type
_entity_poly.pdbx_seq_one_letter_code
_entity_poly.pdbx_strand_id
1 'polypeptide(L)'
;MKNPDIIRCVWDEPCILGEAPIWHPFEKVLYWVDILKPKLHRLDVKNNAHQSWTMPSDIACISPLKNSGLIAAFKDGVAILNPVSNHVTYLDNLPKDLSEQSVFNDGHCDRQGRFWIGSKNPGEVAAVDPLSIKSAGEIYRFDMKNKLVKQAGDFIVTNGLVFSLDSKYFFVANSPKRIIYRYEFDSETGAIYNPIVFAKIADDAGVPDGMTFDAQGYLWNCHFGGWRITRYSPDGKIDRVIKMPVGYPTSCCLGGPDLKTLFITSAKRDVTESELINQPKAGALFAIDVDVPGVAESCFLES
;
A
#
# COMPACT_ATOMS: atom_id res chain seq x y z
N MET A 1 -9.21 -29.57 2.28
CA MET A 1 -9.80 -28.28 1.87
C MET A 1 -9.31 -27.25 2.87
N LYS A 2 -8.62 -26.19 2.42
CA LYS A 2 -8.22 -25.08 3.32
C LYS A 2 -9.51 -24.38 3.79
N ASN A 3 -9.56 -23.99 5.06
CA ASN A 3 -10.71 -23.27 5.61
C ASN A 3 -10.56 -21.77 5.26
N PRO A 4 -11.44 -21.18 4.42
CA PRO A 4 -11.24 -19.88 3.77
C PRO A 4 -11.28 -18.64 4.69
N ASP A 5 -11.22 -18.78 6.01
CA ASP A 5 -11.23 -17.64 6.94
C ASP A 5 -10.22 -17.80 8.10
N ILE A 6 -9.29 -18.77 8.03
CA ILE A 6 -8.22 -18.88 9.03
C ILE A 6 -7.15 -17.82 8.76
N ILE A 7 -7.04 -16.87 9.68
CA ILE A 7 -5.98 -15.85 9.68
C ILE A 7 -4.72 -16.45 10.28
N ARG A 8 -3.65 -16.52 9.49
CA ARG A 8 -2.35 -17.03 9.89
C ARG A 8 -1.38 -15.87 10.05
N CYS A 9 -0.69 -15.78 11.18
CA CYS A 9 0.54 -14.98 11.26
C CYS A 9 1.65 -15.75 10.54
N VAL A 10 2.22 -15.16 9.48
CA VAL A 10 3.25 -15.79 8.64
C VAL A 10 4.64 -15.21 8.91
N TRP A 11 4.73 -14.03 9.51
CA TRP A 11 5.97 -13.47 10.03
C TRP A 11 5.67 -12.63 11.28
N ASP A 12 6.30 -12.98 12.41
CA ASP A 12 5.95 -12.43 13.73
C ASP A 12 6.95 -11.36 14.22
N GLU A 13 7.99 -11.03 13.44
CA GLU A 13 8.81 -9.84 13.74
C GLU A 13 7.92 -8.60 13.54
N PRO A 14 7.66 -7.81 14.60
CA PRO A 14 6.74 -6.69 14.50
C PRO A 14 7.39 -5.53 13.75
N CYS A 15 6.73 -5.08 12.69
CA CYS A 15 7.01 -3.78 12.07
C CYS A 15 6.45 -2.66 12.95
N ILE A 16 7.16 -1.52 12.99
CA ILE A 16 6.59 -0.30 13.58
C ILE A 16 5.43 0.16 12.70
N LEU A 17 5.68 0.28 11.39
CA LEU A 17 4.66 0.56 10.38
C LEU A 17 4.92 -0.29 9.15
N GLY A 18 4.44 -1.54 9.18
CA GLY A 18 4.56 -2.46 8.05
C GLY A 18 3.64 -2.01 6.92
N GLU A 19 4.14 -1.90 5.70
CA GLU A 19 3.41 -1.32 4.57
C GLU A 19 3.79 -1.91 3.21
N ALA A 20 3.04 -1.51 2.18
CA ALA A 20 3.28 -1.80 0.77
C ALA A 20 3.69 -3.25 0.46
N PRO A 21 2.89 -4.26 0.90
CA PRO A 21 3.16 -5.64 0.55
C PRO A 21 2.96 -5.85 -0.95
N ILE A 22 3.93 -6.48 -1.62
CA ILE A 22 3.83 -6.85 -3.03
C ILE A 22 4.20 -8.32 -3.21
N TRP A 23 3.41 -9.04 -4.01
CA TRP A 23 3.77 -10.39 -4.45
C TRP A 23 4.56 -10.31 -5.76
N HIS A 24 5.87 -10.55 -5.70
CA HIS A 24 6.75 -10.37 -6.83
C HIS A 24 6.42 -11.37 -7.96
N PRO A 25 6.06 -10.91 -9.18
CA PRO A 25 5.45 -11.76 -10.20
C PRO A 25 6.42 -12.79 -10.78
N PHE A 26 7.73 -12.50 -10.77
CA PHE A 26 8.77 -13.40 -11.28
C PHE A 26 9.41 -14.27 -10.18
N GLU A 27 9.93 -13.65 -9.11
CA GLU A 27 10.55 -14.37 -7.98
C GLU A 27 9.58 -15.25 -7.17
N LYS A 28 8.27 -14.98 -7.20
CA LYS A 28 7.25 -15.68 -6.39
C LYS A 28 7.55 -15.60 -4.89
N VAL A 29 7.89 -14.41 -4.43
CA VAL A 29 8.13 -14.06 -3.02
C VAL A 29 7.36 -12.81 -2.65
N LEU A 30 7.14 -12.62 -1.35
CA LEU A 30 6.53 -11.41 -0.83
C LEU A 30 7.61 -10.40 -0.45
N TYR A 31 7.47 -9.15 -0.89
CA TYR A 31 8.20 -8.01 -0.31
C TYR A 31 7.24 -7.11 0.46
N TRP A 32 7.75 -6.40 1.46
CA TRP A 32 7.04 -5.32 2.17
C TRP A 32 8.06 -4.41 2.83
N VAL A 33 7.61 -3.26 3.34
CA VAL A 33 8.47 -2.29 4.01
C VAL A 33 8.09 -2.10 5.48
N ASP A 34 9.03 -1.65 6.30
CA ASP A 34 8.75 -0.97 7.57
C ASP A 34 9.17 0.49 7.43
N ILE A 35 8.19 1.39 7.37
CA ILE A 35 8.43 2.81 7.08
C ILE A 35 9.21 3.47 8.23
N LEU A 36 8.77 3.24 9.47
CA LEU A 36 9.28 3.93 10.66
C LEU A 36 10.48 3.23 11.32
N LYS A 37 10.79 2.00 10.89
CA LYS A 37 12.08 1.35 11.12
C LYS A 37 12.64 0.99 9.74
N PRO A 38 13.18 1.97 8.98
CA PRO A 38 13.42 1.89 7.54
C PRO A 38 14.05 0.58 7.08
N LYS A 39 13.21 -0.35 6.65
CA LYS A 39 13.62 -1.69 6.21
C LYS A 39 12.82 -2.13 5.00
N LEU A 40 13.51 -2.76 4.06
CA LEU A 40 12.89 -3.65 3.08
C LEU A 40 12.90 -5.07 3.64
N HIS A 41 11.79 -5.77 3.53
CA HIS A 41 11.67 -7.19 3.86
C HIS A 41 11.35 -8.02 2.63
N ARG A 42 11.79 -9.27 2.63
CA ARG A 42 11.51 -10.29 1.62
C ARG A 42 11.24 -11.62 2.30
N LEU A 43 10.18 -12.32 1.91
CA LEU A 43 9.82 -13.64 2.41
C LEU A 43 9.50 -14.59 1.26
N ASP A 44 10.28 -15.66 1.15
CA ASP A 44 9.90 -16.83 0.38
C ASP A 44 8.99 -17.72 1.24
N VAL A 45 7.69 -17.67 0.95
CA VAL A 45 6.66 -18.41 1.70
C VAL A 45 6.72 -19.93 1.49
N LYS A 46 7.45 -20.42 0.48
CA LYS A 46 7.58 -21.86 0.21
C LYS A 46 8.48 -22.55 1.22
N ASN A 47 9.56 -21.88 1.62
CA ASN A 47 10.60 -22.41 2.50
C ASN A 47 10.74 -21.59 3.80
N ASN A 48 9.91 -20.56 3.98
CA ASN A 48 9.95 -19.62 5.09
C ASN A 48 11.29 -18.88 5.24
N ALA A 49 12.01 -18.65 4.14
CA ALA A 49 13.26 -17.91 4.14
C ALA A 49 12.99 -16.40 4.08
N HIS A 50 13.45 -15.71 5.12
CA HIS A 50 13.32 -14.26 5.27
C HIS A 50 14.66 -13.55 5.08
N GLN A 51 14.61 -12.40 4.43
CA GLN A 51 15.72 -11.47 4.32
C GLN A 51 15.21 -10.05 4.61
N SER A 52 16.09 -9.21 5.13
CA SER A 52 15.79 -7.78 5.28
C SER A 52 17.03 -6.93 5.08
N TRP A 53 16.79 -5.69 4.66
CA TRP A 53 17.84 -4.70 4.41
C TRP A 53 17.46 -3.38 5.05
N THR A 54 18.40 -2.78 5.78
CA THR A 54 18.23 -1.42 6.30
C THR A 54 18.31 -0.42 5.15
N MET A 55 17.35 0.49 5.11
CA MET A 55 17.23 1.52 4.11
C MET A 55 17.82 2.86 4.58
N PRO A 56 18.30 3.72 3.66
CA PRO A 56 18.94 5.00 4.01
C PRO A 56 17.98 6.05 4.60
N SER A 57 16.68 5.91 4.35
CA SER A 57 15.59 6.74 4.85
C SER A 57 14.28 5.96 4.80
N ASP A 58 13.21 6.52 5.38
CA ASP A 58 11.86 5.95 5.34
C ASP A 58 11.50 5.58 3.89
N ILE A 59 11.33 4.27 3.68
CA ILE A 59 10.90 3.69 2.41
C ILE A 59 9.39 3.49 2.50
N ALA A 60 8.64 4.21 1.68
CA ALA A 60 7.19 4.32 1.79
C ALA A 60 6.48 3.22 1.00
N CYS A 61 6.87 3.03 -0.26
CA CYS A 61 6.29 2.00 -1.13
C CYS A 61 7.30 1.50 -2.17
N ILE A 62 6.98 0.35 -2.77
CA ILE A 62 7.82 -0.35 -3.74
C ILE A 62 6.99 -0.94 -4.88
N SER A 63 7.62 -1.17 -6.02
CA SER A 63 7.05 -1.96 -7.11
C SER A 63 8.15 -2.72 -7.86
N PRO A 64 7.86 -3.91 -8.41
CA PRO A 64 8.87 -4.70 -9.11
C PRO A 64 9.28 -4.03 -10.42
N LEU A 65 10.58 -4.09 -10.75
CA LEU A 65 11.06 -3.79 -12.09
C LEU A 65 10.85 -4.98 -13.00
N LYS A 66 10.61 -4.72 -14.29
CA LYS A 66 10.46 -5.79 -15.28
C LYS A 66 11.73 -6.62 -15.47
N ASN A 67 12.91 -5.98 -15.40
CA ASN A 67 14.18 -6.61 -15.75
C ASN A 67 14.97 -7.13 -14.54
N SER A 68 14.99 -6.40 -13.42
CA SER A 68 15.53 -6.83 -12.11
C SER A 68 15.45 -5.67 -11.12
N GLY A 69 15.24 -5.96 -9.84
CA GLY A 69 15.21 -4.96 -8.78
C GLY A 69 13.81 -4.37 -8.53
N LEU A 70 13.78 -3.28 -7.77
CA LEU A 70 12.55 -2.60 -7.37
C LEU A 70 12.67 -1.11 -7.71
N ILE A 71 11.56 -0.49 -8.11
CA ILE A 71 11.41 0.96 -7.93
C ILE A 71 10.84 1.21 -6.53
N ALA A 72 11.29 2.26 -5.87
CA ALA A 72 10.89 2.62 -4.52
C ALA A 72 10.62 4.12 -4.42
N ALA A 73 9.60 4.47 -3.63
CA ALA A 73 9.45 5.81 -3.11
C ALA A 73 9.99 5.84 -1.67
N PHE A 74 11.00 6.66 -1.43
CA PHE A 74 11.44 7.09 -0.10
C PHE A 74 10.62 8.29 0.34
N LYS A 75 10.81 8.81 1.56
CA LYS A 75 10.02 9.95 2.08
C LYS A 75 9.86 11.12 1.11
N ASP A 76 10.83 11.41 0.26
CA ASP A 76 10.86 12.56 -0.65
C ASP A 76 11.52 12.27 -2.01
N GLY A 77 11.80 11.00 -2.33
CA GLY A 77 12.60 10.65 -3.50
C GLY A 77 12.17 9.33 -4.14
N VAL A 78 12.27 9.27 -5.47
CA VAL A 78 12.05 8.04 -6.24
C VAL A 78 13.40 7.45 -6.59
N ALA A 79 13.58 6.15 -6.39
CA ALA A 79 14.84 5.47 -6.62
C ALA A 79 14.65 4.05 -7.16
N ILE A 80 15.70 3.55 -7.82
CA ILE A 80 15.87 2.12 -8.07
C ILE A 80 16.63 1.49 -6.91
N LEU A 81 16.13 0.36 -6.43
CA LEU A 81 16.73 -0.45 -5.38
C LEU A 81 17.11 -1.81 -5.96
N ASN A 82 18.39 -2.15 -5.81
CA ASN A 82 18.88 -3.51 -6.08
C ASN A 82 18.96 -4.27 -4.75
N PRO A 83 18.07 -5.25 -4.47
CA PRO A 83 18.07 -5.99 -3.22
C PRO A 83 19.27 -6.93 -3.06
N VAL A 84 19.97 -7.30 -4.14
CA VAL A 84 21.17 -8.15 -4.08
C VAL A 84 22.37 -7.35 -3.55
N SER A 85 22.59 -6.15 -4.07
CA SER A 85 23.71 -5.29 -3.65
C SER A 85 23.36 -4.31 -2.53
N ASN A 86 22.08 -4.19 -2.19
CA ASN A 86 21.52 -3.13 -1.33
C ASN A 86 21.87 -1.71 -1.81
N HIS A 87 22.03 -1.53 -3.13
CA HIS A 87 22.35 -0.23 -3.71
C HIS A 87 21.06 0.52 -4.07
N VAL A 88 21.00 1.79 -3.69
CA VAL A 88 19.89 2.71 -3.98
C VAL A 88 20.38 3.80 -4.92
N THR A 89 19.71 3.96 -6.06
CA THR A 89 20.01 4.98 -7.06
C THR A 89 18.80 5.89 -7.25
N TYR A 90 18.88 7.11 -6.73
CA TYR A 90 17.82 8.11 -6.86
C TYR A 90 17.67 8.58 -8.31
N LEU A 91 16.42 8.65 -8.78
CA LEU A 91 16.03 9.02 -10.13
C LEU A 91 15.42 10.43 -10.20
N ASP A 92 14.72 10.83 -9.14
CA ASP A 92 14.10 12.14 -8.97
C ASP A 92 13.72 12.39 -7.50
N ASN A 93 13.50 13.64 -7.11
CA ASN A 93 13.10 14.02 -5.76
C ASN A 93 12.07 15.14 -5.75
N LEU A 94 11.29 15.22 -4.68
CA LEU A 94 10.52 16.42 -4.39
C LEU A 94 11.46 17.62 -4.19
N PRO A 95 11.10 18.80 -4.71
CA PRO A 95 11.71 20.06 -4.29
C PRO A 95 11.72 20.20 -2.77
N LYS A 96 12.79 20.79 -2.22
CA LYS A 96 13.04 20.86 -0.77
C LYS A 96 11.90 21.55 0.00
N ASP A 97 11.33 22.61 -0.56
CA ASP A 97 10.22 23.36 0.02
C ASP A 97 8.92 22.52 0.09
N LEU A 98 8.75 21.58 -0.83
CA LEU A 98 7.64 20.62 -0.81
C LEU A 98 7.91 19.44 0.13
N SER A 99 9.14 18.94 0.19
CA SER A 99 9.48 17.78 1.03
C SER A 99 9.42 18.06 2.54
N GLU A 100 9.46 19.33 2.95
CA GLU A 100 9.20 19.76 4.33
C GLU A 100 7.70 19.73 4.69
N GLN A 101 6.81 19.77 3.70
CA GLN A 101 5.35 19.85 3.88
C GLN A 101 4.62 18.56 3.51
N SER A 102 5.25 17.71 2.70
CA SER A 102 4.65 16.53 2.09
C SER A 102 5.70 15.42 1.99
N VAL A 103 5.36 14.24 2.53
CA VAL A 103 6.20 13.04 2.43
C VAL A 103 5.42 11.93 1.71
N PHE A 104 6.11 11.15 0.87
CA PHE A 104 5.51 9.98 0.21
C PHE A 104 5.04 8.95 1.25
N ASN A 105 3.97 8.26 0.92
CA ASN A 105 3.29 7.35 1.84
C ASN A 105 2.97 6.00 1.20
N ASP A 106 2.13 5.98 0.17
CA ASP A 106 1.75 4.75 -0.51
C ASP A 106 1.93 4.89 -2.02
N GLY A 107 1.99 3.79 -2.75
CA GLY A 107 2.17 3.82 -4.19
C GLY A 107 2.21 2.46 -4.82
N HIS A 108 1.99 2.46 -6.13
CA HIS A 108 1.78 1.26 -6.92
C HIS A 108 2.06 1.55 -8.40
N CYS A 109 2.46 0.53 -9.16
CA CYS A 109 2.50 0.65 -10.62
C CYS A 109 1.12 0.53 -11.24
N ASP A 110 0.82 1.36 -12.24
CA ASP A 110 -0.31 1.10 -13.12
C ASP A 110 0.00 -0.04 -14.11
N ARG A 111 -1.02 -0.48 -14.85
CA ARG A 111 -0.87 -1.56 -15.84
C ARG A 111 -0.05 -1.18 -17.07
N GLN A 112 0.23 0.11 -17.27
CA GLN A 112 1.09 0.63 -18.32
C GLN A 112 2.55 0.77 -17.83
N GLY A 113 2.82 0.44 -16.57
CA GLY A 113 4.15 0.42 -15.99
C GLY A 113 4.65 1.77 -15.50
N ARG A 114 3.76 2.74 -15.26
CA ARG A 114 4.12 4.01 -14.62
C ARG A 114 4.02 3.83 -13.11
N PHE A 115 4.93 4.46 -12.35
CA PHE A 115 4.93 4.34 -10.90
C PHE A 115 4.12 5.49 -10.29
N TRP A 116 3.10 5.19 -9.51
CA TRP A 116 2.23 6.17 -8.89
C TRP A 116 2.48 6.24 -7.40
N ILE A 117 2.51 7.45 -6.86
CA ILE A 117 2.91 7.70 -5.48
C ILE A 117 1.95 8.73 -4.89
N GLY A 118 1.36 8.40 -3.76
CA GLY A 118 0.62 9.32 -2.93
C GLY A 118 1.51 9.87 -1.81
N SER A 119 1.27 11.13 -1.44
CA SER A 119 1.92 11.76 -0.30
C SER A 119 0.94 12.18 0.80
N LYS A 120 1.49 12.51 1.96
CA LYS A 120 0.74 12.98 3.12
C LYS A 120 1.41 14.16 3.79
N ASN A 121 0.62 14.90 4.56
CA ASN A 121 1.16 15.86 5.51
C ASN A 121 1.78 15.11 6.71
N PRO A 122 3.10 15.24 6.98
CA PRO A 122 3.75 14.54 8.08
C PRO A 122 3.24 14.99 9.47
N GLY A 123 2.59 16.16 9.56
CA GLY A 123 1.98 16.66 10.79
C GLY A 123 0.78 15.84 11.29
N GLU A 124 0.24 14.93 10.47
CA GLU A 124 -0.88 14.05 10.86
C GLU A 124 -0.61 13.24 12.13
N VAL A 125 0.64 12.81 12.33
CA VAL A 125 1.04 11.95 13.46
C VAL A 125 0.89 12.66 14.81
N ALA A 126 0.99 13.99 14.83
CA ALA A 126 0.90 14.79 16.06
C ALA A 126 -0.50 15.39 16.30
N ALA A 127 -1.44 15.16 15.38
CA ALA A 127 -2.76 15.79 15.41
C ALA A 127 -3.70 15.07 16.38
N VAL A 128 -4.37 15.83 17.26
CA VAL A 128 -5.48 15.29 18.05
C VAL A 128 -6.70 15.01 17.17
N ASP A 129 -6.98 15.94 16.24
CA ASP A 129 -7.99 15.76 15.20
C ASP A 129 -7.30 15.71 13.82
N PRO A 130 -7.22 14.54 13.18
CA PRO A 130 -6.66 14.40 11.84
C PRO A 130 -7.33 15.28 10.78
N LEU A 131 -8.60 15.67 10.95
CA LEU A 131 -9.31 16.54 10.01
C LEU A 131 -8.90 18.02 10.12
N SER A 132 -8.24 18.41 11.21
CA SER A 132 -7.69 19.76 11.39
C SER A 132 -6.43 20.01 10.57
N ILE A 133 -5.82 18.94 10.05
CA ILE A 133 -4.56 19.02 9.33
C ILE A 133 -4.77 19.57 7.92
N LYS A 134 -3.92 20.54 7.56
CA LYS A 134 -3.92 21.11 6.21
C LYS A 134 -3.71 19.99 5.20
N SER A 135 -4.59 19.94 4.20
CA SER A 135 -4.45 19.03 3.06
C SER A 135 -3.22 19.42 2.24
N ALA A 136 -2.13 18.66 2.38
CA ALA A 136 -0.87 18.82 1.66
C ALA A 136 -0.44 17.52 0.96
N GLY A 137 -1.25 16.46 1.07
CA GLY A 137 -1.07 15.23 0.33
C GLY A 137 -1.45 15.40 -1.13
N GLU A 138 -0.62 14.83 -1.99
CA GLU A 138 -0.67 14.93 -3.44
C GLU A 138 -0.52 13.55 -4.06
N ILE A 139 -0.96 13.42 -5.31
CA ILE A 139 -0.76 12.22 -6.11
C ILE A 139 0.21 12.57 -7.22
N TYR A 140 1.26 11.77 -7.34
CA TYR A 140 2.28 11.90 -8.34
C TYR A 140 2.31 10.65 -9.22
N ARG A 141 2.75 10.86 -10.45
CA ARG A 141 3.09 9.82 -11.40
C ARG A 141 4.54 10.02 -11.82
N PHE A 142 5.31 8.94 -11.78
CA PHE A 142 6.68 8.89 -12.22
C PHE A 142 6.81 8.00 -13.46
N ASP A 143 7.49 8.53 -14.47
CA ASP A 143 8.02 7.76 -15.60
C ASP A 143 9.41 8.30 -15.98
N MET A 144 10.20 7.54 -16.74
CA MET A 144 11.58 7.90 -17.05
C MET A 144 11.70 9.17 -17.92
N LYS A 145 10.66 9.48 -18.70
CA LYS A 145 10.64 10.58 -19.67
C LYS A 145 10.27 11.92 -19.00
N ASN A 146 9.20 11.92 -18.23
CA ASN A 146 8.58 13.11 -17.65
C ASN A 146 8.98 13.31 -16.20
N LYS A 147 9.69 12.33 -15.61
CA LYS A 147 10.07 12.34 -14.19
C LYS A 147 8.82 12.44 -13.31
N LEU A 148 8.94 12.95 -12.08
CA LEU A 148 7.82 13.03 -11.15
C LEU A 148 6.88 14.17 -11.54
N VAL A 149 5.62 13.83 -11.86
CA VAL A 149 4.59 14.79 -12.27
C VAL A 149 3.38 14.69 -11.34
N LYS A 150 2.99 15.82 -10.74
CA LYS A 150 1.77 15.92 -9.93
C LYS A 150 0.51 15.72 -10.81
N GLN A 151 -0.42 14.90 -10.32
CA GLN A 151 -1.67 14.53 -10.99
C GLN A 151 -2.90 15.05 -10.24
N ALA A 152 -2.87 15.05 -8.91
CA ALA A 152 -3.95 15.54 -8.07
C ALA A 152 -3.43 16.03 -6.71
N GLY A 153 -4.29 16.69 -5.92
CA GLY A 153 -3.97 17.24 -4.60
C GLY A 153 -5.18 17.25 -3.66
N ASP A 154 -5.06 18.00 -2.56
CA ASP A 154 -6.08 18.17 -1.52
C ASP A 154 -6.41 16.92 -0.70
N PHE A 155 -5.39 16.08 -0.50
CA PHE A 155 -5.41 14.95 0.44
C PHE A 155 -4.78 15.33 1.78
N ILE A 156 -5.22 14.67 2.85
CA ILE A 156 -4.53 14.76 4.15
C ILE A 156 -3.50 13.63 4.23
N VAL A 157 -3.97 12.40 4.03
CA VAL A 157 -3.16 11.19 3.86
C VAL A 157 -3.72 10.42 2.67
N THR A 158 -2.92 10.22 1.63
CA THR A 158 -3.25 9.31 0.53
C THR A 158 -2.89 7.88 0.89
N ASN A 159 -3.77 6.94 0.58
CA ASN A 159 -3.52 5.52 0.75
C ASN A 159 -4.23 4.68 -0.31
N GLY A 160 -3.81 3.43 -0.44
CA GLY A 160 -4.40 2.42 -1.31
C GLY A 160 -4.51 2.84 -2.77
N LEU A 161 -3.39 3.28 -3.36
CA LEU A 161 -3.39 3.68 -4.77
C LEU A 161 -3.46 2.44 -5.66
N VAL A 162 -4.59 2.21 -6.33
CA VAL A 162 -4.77 1.03 -7.22
C VAL A 162 -5.55 1.36 -8.49
N PHE A 163 -5.41 0.50 -9.49
CA PHE A 163 -6.03 0.65 -10.81
C PHE A 163 -7.01 -0.49 -11.08
N SER A 164 -8.15 -0.19 -11.69
CA SER A 164 -9.07 -1.24 -12.14
C SER A 164 -8.39 -2.19 -13.12
N LEU A 165 -8.89 -3.44 -13.18
CA LEU A 165 -8.32 -4.47 -14.05
C LEU A 165 -8.37 -4.10 -15.55
N ASP A 166 -9.34 -3.29 -15.95
CA ASP A 166 -9.54 -2.81 -17.31
C ASP A 166 -8.88 -1.45 -17.60
N SER A 167 -8.08 -0.92 -16.67
CA SER A 167 -7.36 0.36 -16.79
C SER A 167 -8.26 1.56 -17.11
N LYS A 168 -9.51 1.56 -16.65
CA LYS A 168 -10.43 2.71 -16.80
C LYS A 168 -10.55 3.58 -15.57
N TYR A 169 -10.16 3.05 -14.41
CA TYR A 169 -10.35 3.74 -13.15
C TYR A 169 -9.10 3.66 -12.27
N PHE A 170 -8.86 4.75 -11.56
CA PHE A 170 -7.86 4.86 -10.50
C PHE A 170 -8.59 5.07 -9.17
N PHE A 171 -8.12 4.42 -8.11
CA PHE A 171 -8.69 4.49 -6.77
C PHE A 171 -7.65 4.97 -5.78
N VAL A 172 -8.09 5.78 -4.82
CA VAL A 172 -7.25 6.32 -3.76
C VAL A 172 -8.11 6.65 -2.54
N ALA A 173 -7.61 6.33 -1.37
CA ALA A 173 -8.19 6.72 -0.10
C ALA A 173 -7.67 8.08 0.35
N ASN A 174 -8.56 8.88 0.93
CA ASN A 174 -8.19 9.94 1.87
C ASN A 174 -8.54 9.44 3.27
N SER A 175 -7.55 8.89 3.98
CA SER A 175 -7.79 8.12 5.21
C SER A 175 -8.53 8.93 6.28
N PRO A 176 -8.09 10.15 6.66
CA PRO A 176 -8.81 10.96 7.66
C PRO A 176 -10.25 11.31 7.28
N LYS A 177 -10.52 11.49 5.98
CA LYS A 177 -11.88 11.76 5.48
C LYS A 177 -12.76 10.50 5.41
N ARG A 178 -12.22 9.30 5.66
CA ARG A 178 -12.93 8.02 5.56
C ARG A 178 -13.56 7.77 4.19
N ILE A 179 -12.91 8.24 3.12
CA ILE A 179 -13.44 8.13 1.76
C ILE A 179 -12.41 7.43 0.88
N ILE A 180 -12.90 6.46 0.10
CA ILE A 180 -12.23 5.93 -1.08
C ILE A 180 -12.83 6.63 -2.29
N TYR A 181 -11.99 7.33 -3.04
CA TYR A 181 -12.36 7.98 -4.29
C TYR A 181 -12.08 7.06 -5.49
N ARG A 182 -12.87 7.20 -6.54
CA ARG A 182 -12.61 6.66 -7.87
C ARG A 182 -12.51 7.80 -8.87
N TYR A 183 -11.43 7.82 -9.63
CA TYR A 183 -11.20 8.71 -10.75
C TYR A 183 -11.40 7.93 -12.05
N GLU A 184 -11.88 8.62 -13.09
CA GLU A 184 -11.67 8.15 -14.46
C GLU A 184 -10.18 8.21 -14.78
N PHE A 185 -9.68 7.19 -15.48
CA PHE A 185 -8.28 7.02 -15.81
C PHE A 185 -8.11 6.78 -17.30
N ASP A 186 -7.33 7.64 -17.94
CA ASP A 186 -6.90 7.45 -19.31
C ASP A 186 -5.59 6.64 -19.31
N SER A 187 -5.67 5.38 -19.74
CA SER A 187 -4.51 4.50 -19.78
C SER A 187 -3.43 4.98 -20.74
N GLU A 188 -3.78 5.64 -21.85
CA GLU A 188 -2.82 6.09 -22.86
C GLU A 188 -1.99 7.25 -22.32
N THR A 189 -2.65 8.29 -21.81
CA THR A 189 -1.98 9.50 -21.35
C THR A 189 -1.50 9.41 -19.90
N GLY A 190 -2.19 8.61 -19.08
CA GLY A 190 -1.98 8.49 -17.64
C GLY A 190 -2.60 9.63 -16.85
N ALA A 191 -3.60 10.30 -17.41
CA ALA A 191 -4.35 11.36 -16.73
C ALA A 191 -5.46 10.76 -15.86
N ILE A 192 -5.73 11.39 -14.73
CA ILE A 192 -6.87 11.10 -13.86
C ILE A 192 -7.80 12.31 -13.78
N TYR A 193 -9.11 12.08 -13.75
CA TYR A 193 -10.11 13.15 -13.71
C TYR A 193 -11.44 12.67 -13.11
N ASN A 194 -12.37 13.61 -12.90
CA ASN A 194 -13.74 13.36 -12.45
C ASN A 194 -13.85 12.45 -11.19
N PRO A 195 -13.26 12.82 -10.04
CA PRO A 195 -13.36 12.02 -8.83
C PRO A 195 -14.80 11.90 -8.34
N ILE A 196 -15.19 10.67 -8.00
CA ILE A 196 -16.43 10.38 -7.28
C ILE A 196 -16.12 9.59 -6.00
N VAL A 197 -17.03 9.63 -5.04
CA VAL A 197 -16.98 8.75 -3.86
C VAL A 197 -17.34 7.34 -4.31
N PHE A 198 -16.39 6.41 -4.16
CA PHE A 198 -16.64 4.99 -4.37
C PHE A 198 -17.20 4.33 -3.11
N ALA A 199 -16.55 4.59 -1.97
CA ALA A 199 -17.00 4.08 -0.67
C ALA A 199 -16.73 5.11 0.42
N LYS A 200 -17.63 5.17 1.41
CA LYS A 200 -17.44 5.92 2.65
C LYS A 200 -17.38 4.93 3.81
N ILE A 201 -16.29 4.98 4.58
CA ILE A 201 -16.07 4.11 5.73
C ILE A 201 -16.88 4.63 6.92
N ALA A 202 -17.55 3.71 7.62
CA ALA A 202 -18.33 4.04 8.82
C ALA A 202 -17.42 4.55 9.96
N ASP A 203 -18.00 5.30 10.89
CA ASP A 203 -17.19 5.99 11.91
C ASP A 203 -16.53 5.04 12.93
N ASP A 204 -17.12 3.86 13.12
CA ASP A 204 -16.65 2.79 14.00
C ASP A 204 -15.75 1.76 13.28
N ALA A 205 -15.43 2.03 12.01
CA ALA A 205 -14.74 1.10 11.13
C ALA A 205 -13.29 1.48 10.85
N GLY A 206 -12.70 2.38 11.65
CA GLY A 206 -11.35 2.91 11.40
C GLY A 206 -11.30 3.85 10.20
N VAL A 207 -10.18 3.84 9.49
CA VAL A 207 -9.95 4.62 8.26
C VAL A 207 -9.44 3.72 7.13
N PRO A 208 -9.77 4.01 5.86
CA PRO A 208 -9.28 3.21 4.74
C PRO A 208 -7.78 3.41 4.56
N ASP A 209 -7.05 2.32 4.41
CA ASP A 209 -5.60 2.31 4.22
C ASP A 209 -5.25 1.64 2.88
N GLY A 210 -4.20 0.81 2.80
CA GLY A 210 -3.84 0.06 1.61
C GLY A 210 -4.95 -0.86 1.07
N MET A 211 -4.94 -1.09 -0.24
CA MET A 211 -5.97 -1.86 -0.94
C MET A 211 -5.43 -2.62 -2.15
N THR A 212 -6.18 -3.62 -2.62
CA THR A 212 -5.85 -4.40 -3.83
C THR A 212 -7.11 -4.92 -4.52
N PHE A 213 -7.05 -5.18 -5.82
CA PHE A 213 -8.13 -5.81 -6.57
C PHE A 213 -7.92 -7.33 -6.68
N ASP A 214 -9.01 -8.08 -6.54
CA ASP A 214 -9.04 -9.47 -7.00
C ASP A 214 -9.45 -9.59 -8.47
N ALA A 215 -9.35 -10.79 -9.03
CA ALA A 215 -9.62 -11.09 -10.43
C ALA A 215 -11.09 -10.89 -10.86
N GLN A 216 -12.02 -10.69 -9.92
CA GLN A 216 -13.41 -10.33 -10.22
C GLN A 216 -13.65 -8.82 -10.23
N GLY A 217 -12.61 -8.02 -9.96
CA GLY A 217 -12.72 -6.56 -9.88
C GLY A 217 -13.30 -6.08 -8.54
N TYR A 218 -13.29 -6.93 -7.51
CA TYR A 218 -13.66 -6.52 -6.16
C TYR A 218 -12.43 -5.96 -5.43
N LEU A 219 -12.64 -4.91 -4.66
CA LEU A 219 -11.60 -4.16 -3.98
C LEU A 219 -11.48 -4.61 -2.52
N TRP A 220 -10.33 -5.16 -2.14
CA TRP A 220 -9.98 -5.44 -0.75
C TRP A 220 -9.29 -4.23 -0.14
N ASN A 221 -9.74 -3.76 1.02
CA ASN A 221 -9.15 -2.61 1.70
C ASN A 221 -8.91 -2.92 3.18
N CYS A 222 -7.73 -2.58 3.66
CA CYS A 222 -7.37 -2.60 5.07
C CYS A 222 -7.96 -1.38 5.79
N HIS A 223 -8.45 -1.60 7.01
CA HIS A 223 -9.01 -0.54 7.84
C HIS A 223 -8.10 -0.28 9.04
N PHE A 224 -7.27 0.76 8.94
CA PHE A 224 -6.38 1.18 10.02
C PHE A 224 -7.19 1.66 11.23
N GLY A 225 -6.92 1.08 12.41
CA GLY A 225 -7.72 1.28 13.62
C GLY A 225 -9.09 0.59 13.60
N GLY A 226 -9.41 -0.17 12.55
CA GLY A 226 -10.73 -0.77 12.33
C GLY A 226 -10.83 -2.26 12.62
N TRP A 227 -9.73 -2.92 13.01
CA TRP A 227 -9.68 -4.36 13.30
C TRP A 227 -10.25 -5.24 12.17
N ARG A 228 -10.12 -4.81 10.92
CA ARG A 228 -10.77 -5.50 9.81
C ARG A 228 -10.16 -5.22 8.44
N ILE A 229 -10.53 -6.09 7.51
CA ILE A 229 -10.40 -5.90 6.06
C ILE A 229 -11.81 -5.96 5.48
N THR A 230 -12.11 -5.09 4.52
CA THR A 230 -13.39 -5.10 3.80
C THR A 230 -13.16 -5.36 2.33
N ARG A 231 -13.96 -6.25 1.74
CA ARG A 231 -14.06 -6.43 0.30
C ARG A 231 -15.28 -5.67 -0.21
N TYR A 232 -15.09 -4.81 -1.18
CA TYR A 232 -16.14 -4.05 -1.85
C TYR A 232 -16.38 -4.62 -3.25
N SER A 233 -17.65 -4.71 -3.61
CA SER A 233 -18.06 -4.99 -4.98
C SER A 233 -17.78 -3.80 -5.92
N PRO A 234 -17.80 -3.99 -7.25
CA PRO A 234 -17.45 -2.94 -8.22
C PRO A 234 -18.31 -1.68 -8.16
N ASP A 235 -19.48 -1.73 -7.49
CA ASP A 235 -20.37 -0.58 -7.29
C ASP A 235 -20.15 0.14 -5.93
N GLY A 236 -19.16 -0.28 -5.14
CA GLY A 236 -18.81 0.32 -3.86
C GLY A 236 -19.54 -0.26 -2.65
N LYS A 237 -20.43 -1.26 -2.83
CA LYS A 237 -21.09 -1.92 -1.71
C LYS A 237 -20.17 -2.93 -1.03
N ILE A 238 -20.30 -3.05 0.29
CA ILE A 238 -19.63 -4.08 1.08
C ILE A 238 -20.12 -5.46 0.64
N ASP A 239 -19.18 -6.31 0.22
CA ASP A 239 -19.39 -7.72 -0.11
C ASP A 239 -19.04 -8.62 1.08
N ARG A 240 -17.89 -8.36 1.71
CA ARG A 240 -17.36 -9.19 2.79
C ARG A 240 -16.60 -8.33 3.80
N VAL A 241 -16.67 -8.68 5.07
CA VAL A 241 -15.85 -8.10 6.14
C VAL A 241 -15.15 -9.23 6.89
N ILE A 242 -13.83 -9.11 7.04
CA ILE A 242 -13.01 -10.06 7.79
C ILE A 242 -12.44 -9.34 9.01
N LYS A 243 -12.73 -9.85 10.21
CA LYS A 243 -12.17 -9.31 11.46
C LYS A 243 -10.71 -9.75 11.61
N MET A 244 -9.82 -8.79 11.85
CA MET A 244 -8.40 -9.04 12.08
C MET A 244 -8.09 -9.20 13.57
N PRO A 245 -7.07 -9.99 13.94
CA PRO A 245 -6.61 -10.13 15.32
C PRO A 245 -5.75 -8.94 15.81
N VAL A 246 -5.64 -7.88 15.00
CA VAL A 246 -4.87 -6.66 15.26
C VAL A 246 -5.68 -5.45 14.83
N GLY A 247 -5.51 -4.34 15.56
CA GLY A 247 -6.28 -3.11 15.33
C GLY A 247 -5.85 -2.30 14.12
N TYR A 248 -4.59 -2.46 13.71
CA TYR A 248 -3.95 -1.63 12.68
C TYR A 248 -3.46 -2.46 11.48
N PRO A 249 -4.34 -3.18 10.75
CA PRO A 249 -3.98 -3.66 9.43
C PRO A 249 -3.77 -2.46 8.50
N THR A 250 -2.67 -2.45 7.76
CA THR A 250 -2.20 -1.28 7.00
C THR A 250 -2.42 -1.46 5.51
N SER A 251 -1.96 -2.56 4.92
CA SER A 251 -2.10 -2.79 3.48
C SER A 251 -2.18 -4.28 3.17
N CYS A 252 -2.56 -4.61 1.92
CA CYS A 252 -2.72 -5.99 1.50
C CYS A 252 -2.44 -6.20 0.01
N CYS A 253 -1.99 -7.42 -0.33
CA CYS A 253 -1.88 -7.87 -1.72
C CYS A 253 -2.30 -9.34 -1.85
N LEU A 254 -2.74 -9.73 -3.05
CA LEU A 254 -3.03 -11.12 -3.36
C LEU A 254 -1.79 -11.78 -3.99
N GLY A 255 -1.38 -12.92 -3.41
CA GLY A 255 -0.17 -13.62 -3.77
C GLY A 255 -0.24 -15.12 -3.50
N GLY A 256 0.93 -15.74 -3.43
CA GLY A 256 1.08 -17.19 -3.39
C GLY A 256 1.09 -17.81 -4.81
N PRO A 257 1.37 -19.12 -4.92
CA PRO A 257 1.50 -19.81 -6.21
C PRO A 257 0.26 -19.73 -7.10
N ASP A 258 -0.93 -19.65 -6.51
CA ASP A 258 -2.23 -19.58 -7.17
C ASP A 258 -2.90 -18.18 -7.04
N LEU A 259 -2.20 -17.21 -6.47
CA LEU A 259 -2.70 -15.86 -6.15
C LEU A 259 -3.91 -15.85 -5.21
N LYS A 260 -4.19 -16.94 -4.49
CA LYS A 260 -5.33 -17.06 -3.56
C LYS A 260 -4.97 -16.84 -2.10
N THR A 261 -3.81 -16.24 -1.82
CA THR A 261 -3.42 -15.84 -0.47
C THR A 261 -3.43 -14.33 -0.36
N LEU A 262 -4.35 -13.77 0.43
CA LEU A 262 -4.33 -12.36 0.80
C LEU A 262 -3.30 -12.15 1.91
N PHE A 263 -2.19 -11.50 1.60
CA PHE A 263 -1.18 -11.09 2.57
C PHE A 263 -1.50 -9.72 3.11
N ILE A 264 -1.34 -9.53 4.42
CA ILE A 264 -1.74 -8.30 5.11
C ILE A 264 -0.63 -7.84 6.04
N THR A 265 -0.13 -6.64 5.83
CA THR A 265 0.77 -5.96 6.75
C THR A 265 -0.01 -5.30 7.88
N SER A 266 0.65 -5.06 9.02
CA SER A 266 0.06 -4.32 10.13
C SER A 266 1.09 -3.43 10.81
N ALA A 267 0.62 -2.55 11.70
CA ALA A 267 1.45 -1.63 12.45
C ALA A 267 1.42 -1.91 13.96
N LYS A 268 2.55 -1.62 14.61
CA LYS A 268 2.66 -1.50 16.07
C LYS A 268 2.64 -0.04 16.53
N ARG A 269 2.88 0.93 15.63
CA ARG A 269 3.05 2.36 15.91
C ARG A 269 2.10 2.93 16.95
N ASP A 270 0.81 2.62 16.80
CA ASP A 270 -0.27 3.22 17.61
C ASP A 270 -0.79 2.23 18.69
N VAL A 271 0.01 1.23 19.05
CA VAL A 271 -0.33 0.23 20.07
C VAL A 271 0.51 0.45 21.33
N THR A 272 -0.17 0.76 22.44
CA THR A 272 0.47 0.89 23.75
C THR A 272 0.88 -0.47 24.33
N GLU A 273 1.80 -0.48 25.31
CA GLU A 273 2.24 -1.72 25.95
C GLU A 273 1.09 -2.51 26.61
N SER A 274 0.11 -1.81 27.20
CA SER A 274 -1.07 -2.45 27.79
C SER A 274 -2.00 -3.05 26.74
N GLU A 275 -2.12 -2.44 25.56
CA GLU A 275 -2.94 -2.95 24.47
C GLU A 275 -2.34 -4.18 23.78
N LEU A 276 -1.02 -4.37 23.84
CA LEU A 276 -0.35 -5.57 23.29
C LEU A 276 -0.86 -6.87 23.90
N ILE A 277 -1.43 -6.84 25.12
CA ILE A 277 -2.05 -8.02 25.73
C ILE A 277 -3.19 -8.56 24.85
N ASN A 278 -3.97 -7.65 24.24
CA ASN A 278 -5.14 -8.00 23.43
C ASN A 278 -4.81 -8.17 21.94
N GLN A 279 -3.64 -7.70 21.50
CA GLN A 279 -3.13 -7.85 20.14
C GLN A 279 -1.63 -8.12 20.15
N PRO A 280 -1.19 -9.30 20.65
CA PRO A 280 0.23 -9.60 20.85
C PRO A 280 1.03 -9.65 19.54
N LYS A 281 0.33 -9.72 18.40
CA LYS A 281 0.88 -9.76 17.05
C LYS A 281 0.75 -8.44 16.29
N ALA A 282 0.54 -7.32 16.98
CA ALA A 282 0.56 -6.00 16.36
C ALA A 282 1.89 -5.75 15.64
N GLY A 283 1.83 -5.34 14.37
CA GLY A 283 3.01 -5.17 13.51
C GLY A 283 3.41 -6.43 12.73
N ALA A 284 2.80 -7.58 12.98
CA ALA A 284 3.11 -8.81 12.26
C ALA A 284 2.53 -8.82 10.83
N LEU A 285 3.03 -9.77 10.02
CA LEU A 285 2.50 -10.09 8.69
C LEU A 285 1.52 -11.26 8.78
N PHE A 286 0.34 -11.09 8.19
CA PHE A 286 -0.73 -12.08 8.18
C PHE A 286 -1.01 -12.61 6.77
N ALA A 287 -1.65 -13.77 6.69
CA ALA A 287 -2.13 -14.39 5.47
C ALA A 287 -3.51 -15.02 5.67
N ILE A 288 -4.37 -14.90 4.66
CA ILE A 288 -5.71 -15.49 4.61
C ILE A 288 -5.86 -16.17 3.25
N ASP A 289 -6.31 -17.42 3.23
CA ASP A 289 -6.64 -18.10 1.97
C ASP A 289 -8.03 -17.64 1.51
N VAL A 290 -8.16 -17.17 0.27
CA VAL A 290 -9.40 -16.64 -0.31
C VAL A 290 -9.85 -17.42 -1.54
N ASP A 291 -11.13 -17.29 -1.89
CA ASP A 291 -11.73 -18.10 -2.96
C ASP A 291 -11.39 -17.57 -4.35
N VAL A 292 -11.19 -16.25 -4.45
CA VAL A 292 -10.95 -15.50 -5.69
C VAL A 292 -9.49 -15.10 -5.75
N PRO A 293 -8.76 -15.47 -6.82
CA PRO A 293 -7.35 -15.12 -6.93
C PRO A 293 -7.19 -13.63 -7.19
N GLY A 294 -5.99 -13.12 -6.90
CA GLY A 294 -5.52 -11.86 -7.44
C GLY A 294 -5.18 -11.96 -8.92
N VAL A 295 -4.51 -10.92 -9.39
CA VAL A 295 -3.88 -10.84 -10.71
C VAL A 295 -2.39 -10.63 -10.53
N ALA A 296 -1.61 -10.94 -11.55
CA ALA A 296 -0.17 -10.69 -11.49
C ALA A 296 0.09 -9.19 -11.31
N GLU A 297 1.03 -8.90 -10.40
CA GLU A 297 1.45 -7.54 -10.09
C GLU A 297 2.02 -6.82 -11.32
N SER A 298 1.73 -5.53 -11.47
CA SER A 298 2.28 -4.72 -12.55
C SER A 298 3.71 -4.30 -12.23
N CYS A 299 4.59 -4.32 -13.23
CA CYS A 299 5.97 -3.89 -13.07
C CYS A 299 6.17 -2.47 -13.60
N PHE A 300 7.07 -1.72 -12.97
CA PHE A 300 7.55 -0.47 -13.55
C PHE A 300 8.34 -0.76 -14.83
N LEU A 301 8.11 0.07 -15.86
CA LEU A 301 8.81 0.01 -17.14
C LEU A 301 9.78 1.17 -17.25
N GLU A 302 11.05 0.84 -17.48
CA GLU A 302 12.15 1.81 -17.58
C GLU A 302 12.23 2.49 -18.97
N SER A 303 11.32 2.17 -19.90
CA SER A 303 11.34 2.59 -21.31
C SER A 303 10.41 3.77 -21.61
#